data_AF-A0A6N7PIZ3-F1
#
_entry.id   AF-A0A6N7PIZ3-F1
#
_cell.length_a   1.000
_cell.length_b   1.000
_cell.length_c   1.000
_cell.angle_alpha   90.00
_cell.angle_beta   90.00
_cell.angle_gamma   90.00
#
_symmetry.space_group_name_H-M   'P 1'
#
loop_
_entity.id
_entity.type
_entity.pdbx_description
1 polymer ?
#
loop_
_entity_poly.entity_id
_entity_poly.type
_entity_poly.pdbx_seq_one_letter_code
_entity_poly.pdbx_strand_id
1 'polypeptide(L)'
;MTLTRDGAAEHVVREACGRIEAKTELSSGERADYLAVLWFVAEAEKVPTRLLKLYMSEERLMESELWLSAVAKGEARTQAETVIRILTRRLGGLEPTLQERIRGRADRETLATWYEAAIAVDDAEDAQRLVEVIRKASLP
;
A
#
# COMPACT_ATOMS: atom_id res chain seq x y z
N MET A 1 -10.70 14.36 -18.49
CA MET A 1 -9.49 14.05 -19.28
C MET A 1 -9.26 12.57 -19.13
N THR A 2 -9.29 11.80 -20.21
CA THR A 2 -9.00 10.36 -20.21
C THR A 2 -7.66 10.17 -20.89
N LEU A 3 -6.70 9.54 -20.23
CA LEU A 3 -5.34 9.32 -20.74
C LEU A 3 -5.31 8.41 -21.98
N THR A 4 -6.37 7.63 -22.19
CA THR A 4 -6.45 6.58 -23.22
C THR A 4 -7.62 6.74 -24.19
N ARG A 5 -8.29 7.91 -24.23
CA ARG A 5 -9.50 8.13 -25.08
C ARG A 5 -9.30 7.72 -26.54
N ASP A 6 -8.07 7.80 -27.03
CA ASP A 6 -7.67 7.57 -28.42
C ASP A 6 -6.72 6.36 -28.57
N GLY A 7 -6.75 5.40 -27.63
CA GLY A 7 -5.77 4.32 -27.53
C GLY A 7 -4.53 4.77 -26.77
N ALA A 8 -3.77 3.82 -26.21
CA ALA A 8 -2.65 4.07 -25.30
C ALA A 8 -1.52 4.88 -25.95
N ALA A 9 -1.69 6.19 -26.04
CA ALA A 9 -0.79 7.03 -26.79
C ALA A 9 0.21 7.64 -25.80
N GLU A 10 1.30 6.91 -25.61
CA GLU A 10 2.51 7.25 -24.83
C GLU A 10 2.83 8.76 -24.78
N HIS A 11 2.62 9.49 -25.88
CA HIS A 11 2.84 10.92 -25.98
C HIS A 11 2.00 11.75 -24.98
N VAL A 12 0.76 11.36 -24.67
CA VAL A 12 -0.11 12.07 -23.72
C VAL A 12 0.45 11.99 -22.30
N VAL A 13 0.95 10.80 -21.92
CA VAL A 13 1.59 10.58 -20.61
C VAL A 13 2.88 11.38 -20.53
N ARG A 14 3.71 11.33 -21.58
CA ARG A 14 4.95 12.10 -21.66
C ARG A 14 4.70 13.60 -21.52
N GLU A 15 3.70 14.13 -22.24
CA GLU A 15 3.35 15.55 -22.18
C GLU A 15 2.82 15.95 -20.80
N ALA A 16 1.97 15.11 -20.19
CA ALA A 16 1.50 15.33 -18.83
C ALA A 16 2.65 15.36 -17.81
N CYS A 17 3.59 14.41 -17.89
CA CYS A 17 4.79 14.39 -17.05
C CYS A 17 5.62 15.67 -17.24
N GLY A 18 5.90 16.05 -18.49
CA GLY A 18 6.65 17.25 -18.81
C GLY A 18 5.99 18.53 -18.28
N ARG A 19 4.66 18.64 -18.39
CA ARG A 19 3.90 19.77 -17.82
C ARG A 19 3.95 19.82 -16.30
N ILE A 20 3.96 18.67 -15.62
CA ILE A 20 4.11 18.61 -14.16
C ILE A 20 5.51 19.05 -13.76
N GLU A 21 6.54 18.53 -14.43
CA GLU A 21 7.94 18.85 -14.09
C GLU A 21 8.30 20.31 -14.37
N ALA A 22 7.70 20.92 -15.40
CA ALA A 22 7.89 22.33 -15.75
C ALA A 22 7.31 23.32 -14.72
N LYS A 23 6.56 22.84 -13.71
CA LYS A 23 5.99 23.68 -12.64
C LYS A 23 7.03 24.07 -11.62
N THR A 24 7.86 25.05 -11.95
CA THR A 24 8.92 25.56 -11.07
C THR A 24 8.40 26.24 -9.82
N GLU A 25 7.12 26.61 -9.80
CA GLU A 25 6.43 27.14 -8.62
C GLU A 25 6.19 26.08 -7.53
N LEU A 26 6.24 24.79 -7.89
CA LEU A 26 6.03 23.69 -6.97
C LEU A 26 7.36 23.18 -6.42
N SER A 27 7.32 22.78 -5.14
CA SER A 27 8.41 22.02 -4.54
C SER A 27 8.62 20.67 -5.26
N SER A 28 9.74 20.03 -4.93
CA SER A 28 10.07 18.72 -5.47
C SER A 28 9.02 17.66 -5.09
N GLY A 29 8.60 17.64 -3.82
CA GLY A 29 7.59 16.71 -3.30
C GLY A 29 6.20 16.95 -3.86
N GLU A 30 5.77 18.21 -4.01
CA GLU A 30 4.49 18.51 -4.64
C GLU A 30 4.43 18.02 -6.09
N ARG A 31 5.51 18.21 -6.86
CA ARG A 31 5.59 17.64 -8.23
C ARG A 31 5.51 16.12 -8.19
N ALA A 32 6.21 15.48 -7.26
CA ALA A 32 6.13 14.03 -7.08
C ALA A 32 4.70 13.55 -6.75
N ASP A 33 3.94 14.30 -5.93
CA ASP A 33 2.53 13.98 -5.65
C ASP A 33 1.66 14.05 -6.90
N TYR A 34 1.85 15.06 -7.75
CA TYR A 34 1.14 15.13 -9.05
C TYR A 34 1.51 13.96 -9.96
N LEU A 35 2.77 13.54 -9.98
CA LEU A 35 3.22 12.36 -10.74
C LEU A 35 2.61 11.08 -10.16
N ALA A 36 2.50 10.94 -8.85
CA ALA A 36 1.84 9.80 -8.19
C ALA A 36 0.36 9.71 -8.58
N VAL A 37 -0.37 10.83 -8.59
CA VAL A 37 -1.75 10.88 -9.08
C VAL A 37 -1.84 10.45 -10.54
N LEU A 38 -0.96 10.98 -11.40
CA LEU A 38 -0.92 10.61 -12.82
C LEU A 38 -0.68 9.11 -12.99
N TRP A 39 0.24 8.53 -12.23
CA TRP A 39 0.49 7.09 -12.21
C TRP A 39 -0.76 6.30 -11.87
N PHE A 40 -1.48 6.66 -10.79
CA PHE A 40 -2.70 5.94 -10.39
C PHE A 40 -3.81 6.00 -11.45
N VAL A 41 -4.00 7.16 -12.10
CA VAL A 41 -4.97 7.30 -13.19
C VAL A 41 -4.54 6.47 -14.40
N ALA A 42 -3.25 6.46 -14.73
CA ALA A 42 -2.73 5.69 -15.85
C ALA A 42 -2.90 4.17 -15.64
N GLU A 43 -2.60 3.66 -14.45
CA GLU A 43 -2.86 2.27 -14.07
C GLU A 43 -4.37 1.94 -14.14
N ALA A 44 -5.24 2.83 -13.65
CA ALA A 44 -6.70 2.63 -13.73
C ALA A 44 -7.21 2.57 -15.18
N GLU A 45 -6.57 3.30 -16.09
CA GLU A 45 -6.84 3.26 -17.53
C GLU A 45 -6.05 2.18 -18.28
N LYS A 46 -5.35 1.28 -17.57
CA LYS A 46 -4.54 0.19 -18.14
C LYS A 46 -3.45 0.66 -19.10
N VAL A 47 -2.90 1.85 -18.86
CA VAL A 47 -1.68 2.30 -19.55
C VAL A 47 -0.56 1.32 -19.19
N PRO A 48 0.20 0.80 -20.17
CA PRO A 48 1.28 -0.13 -19.88
C PRO A 48 2.29 0.46 -18.88
N THR A 49 2.51 -0.23 -17.76
CA THR A 49 3.41 0.20 -16.68
C THR A 49 4.84 0.43 -17.17
N ARG A 50 5.27 -0.27 -18.23
CA ARG A 50 6.55 -0.03 -18.90
C ARG A 50 6.66 1.39 -19.44
N LEU A 51 5.58 1.96 -19.97
CA LEU A 51 5.56 3.35 -20.45
C LEU A 51 5.61 4.34 -19.29
N LEU A 52 4.91 4.06 -18.18
CA LEU A 52 4.97 4.91 -17.00
C LEU A 52 6.39 4.99 -16.42
N LYS A 53 7.09 3.86 -16.35
CA LYS A 53 8.49 3.78 -15.90
C LYS A 53 9.49 4.52 -16.80
N LEU A 54 9.16 4.82 -18.05
CA LEU A 54 10.03 5.61 -18.93
C LEU A 54 10.03 7.11 -18.59
N TYR A 55 8.97 7.60 -17.94
CA TYR A 55 8.76 9.04 -17.69
C TYR A 55 8.68 9.39 -16.21
N MET A 56 8.32 8.43 -15.36
CA MET A 56 8.21 8.59 -13.92
C MET A 56 9.05 7.48 -13.27
N SER A 57 10.23 7.85 -12.78
CA SER A 57 11.09 6.90 -12.08
C SER A 57 10.54 6.63 -10.67
N GLU A 58 10.86 5.46 -10.12
CA GLU A 58 10.43 5.10 -8.77
C GLU A 58 11.09 6.01 -7.73
N GLU A 59 12.36 6.38 -7.94
CA GLU A 59 13.09 7.33 -7.09
C GLU A 59 12.37 8.69 -7.02
N ARG A 60 11.80 9.15 -8.14
CA ARG A 60 11.02 10.39 -8.18
C ARG A 60 9.72 10.25 -7.38
N LEU A 61 9.05 9.11 -7.48
CA LEU A 61 7.83 8.83 -6.72
C LEU A 61 8.10 8.63 -5.22
N MET A 62 9.30 8.21 -4.83
CA MET A 62 9.69 8.14 -3.42
C MET A 62 9.76 9.52 -2.74
N GLU A 63 9.77 10.62 -3.50
CA GLU A 63 9.63 11.97 -2.94
C GLU A 63 8.16 12.38 -2.68
N SER A 64 7.19 11.57 -3.13
CA SER A 64 5.76 11.82 -2.94
C SER A 64 5.28 11.22 -1.62
N GLU A 65 4.73 12.08 -0.76
CA GLU A 65 4.06 11.62 0.46
C GLU A 65 2.83 10.77 0.13
N LEU A 66 2.11 11.10 -0.95
CA LEU A 66 0.96 10.35 -1.42
C LEU A 66 1.36 8.92 -1.83
N TRP A 67 2.43 8.77 -2.61
CA TRP A 67 2.96 7.48 -3.02
C TRP A 67 3.39 6.65 -1.81
N LEU A 68 4.21 7.22 -0.94
CA LEU A 68 4.70 6.55 0.28
C LEU A 68 3.53 6.12 1.17
N SER A 69 2.51 6.95 1.33
CA SER A 69 1.30 6.61 2.08
C SER A 69 0.53 5.43 1.47
N ALA A 70 0.41 5.41 0.14
CA ALA A 70 -0.26 4.32 -0.58
C ALA A 70 0.50 3.00 -0.44
N VAL A 71 1.83 3.02 -0.61
CA VAL A 71 2.71 1.85 -0.40
C VAL A 71 2.59 1.33 1.02
N ALA A 72 2.75 2.21 2.02
CA ALA A 72 2.62 1.83 3.42
C ALA A 72 1.26 1.19 3.70
N LYS A 73 0.15 1.78 3.22
CA LYS A 73 -1.20 1.18 3.36
C LYS A 73 -1.29 -0.22 2.73
N GLY A 74 -0.68 -0.44 1.57
CA GLY A 74 -0.60 -1.75 0.93
C GLY A 74 0.18 -2.77 1.78
N GLU A 75 1.31 -2.38 2.35
CA GLU A 75 2.14 -3.24 3.21
C GLU A 75 1.39 -3.66 4.48
N ALA A 76 0.77 -2.72 5.20
CA ALA A 76 -0.03 -3.06 6.38
C ALA A 76 -1.19 -3.98 6.06
N ARG A 77 -1.88 -3.77 4.93
CA ARG A 77 -2.94 -4.69 4.51
C ARG A 77 -2.38 -6.10 4.32
N THR A 78 -1.23 -6.22 3.67
CA THR A 78 -0.57 -7.52 3.43
C THR A 78 -0.13 -8.20 4.72
N GLN A 79 0.44 -7.43 5.66
CA GLN A 79 0.81 -7.91 6.98
C GLN A 79 -0.43 -8.41 7.75
N ALA A 80 -1.49 -7.61 7.81
CA ALA A 80 -2.74 -7.95 8.47
C ALA A 80 -3.36 -9.26 7.92
N GLU A 81 -3.48 -9.39 6.60
CA GLU A 81 -4.00 -10.62 5.99
C GLU A 81 -3.09 -11.82 6.24
N THR A 82 -1.77 -11.61 6.33
CA THR A 82 -0.83 -12.70 6.65
C THR A 82 -1.00 -13.19 8.08
N VAL A 83 -1.12 -12.27 9.05
CA VAL A 83 -1.44 -12.60 10.45
C VAL A 83 -2.75 -13.39 10.51
N ILE A 84 -3.81 -12.90 9.88
CA ILE A 84 -5.12 -13.56 9.87
C ILE A 84 -5.01 -14.97 9.28
N ARG A 85 -4.30 -15.13 8.16
CA ARG A 85 -4.12 -16.42 7.50
C ARG A 85 -3.40 -17.42 8.37
N ILE A 86 -2.32 -17.00 9.05
CA ILE A 86 -1.55 -17.88 9.94
C ILE A 86 -2.42 -18.31 11.13
N LEU A 87 -3.05 -17.36 11.82
CA LEU A 87 -3.90 -17.65 12.98
C LEU A 87 -5.08 -18.55 12.61
N THR A 88 -5.76 -18.26 11.49
CA THR A 88 -6.87 -19.09 10.98
C THR A 88 -6.41 -20.52 10.71
N ARG A 89 -5.23 -20.69 10.09
CA ARG A 89 -4.68 -22.01 9.80
C ARG A 89 -4.34 -22.80 11.06
N ARG A 90 -3.82 -22.13 12.09
CA ARG A 90 -3.36 -22.77 13.35
C ARG A 90 -4.52 -23.11 14.29
N LEU A 91 -5.56 -22.27 14.31
CA LEU A 91 -6.69 -22.38 15.23
C LEU A 91 -7.93 -23.04 14.59
N GLY A 92 -7.91 -23.31 13.28
CA GLY A 92 -9.05 -23.85 12.55
C GLY A 92 -10.15 -22.82 12.24
N GLY A 93 -9.96 -21.57 12.66
CA GLY A 93 -10.89 -20.46 12.46
C GLY A 93 -10.44 -19.24 13.24
N LEU A 94 -10.86 -18.05 12.79
CA LEU A 94 -10.64 -16.80 13.51
C LEU A 94 -11.92 -15.97 13.48
N GLU A 95 -12.37 -15.51 14.65
CA GLU A 95 -13.60 -14.73 14.79
C GLU A 95 -13.58 -13.47 13.92
N PRO A 96 -14.67 -13.09 13.24
CA PRO A 96 -14.71 -11.93 12.34
C PRO A 96 -14.29 -10.61 13.01
N THR A 97 -14.71 -10.41 14.26
CA THR A 97 -14.36 -9.21 15.04
C THR A 97 -12.85 -9.08 15.27
N LEU A 98 -12.15 -10.21 15.45
CA LEU A 98 -10.70 -10.23 15.59
C LEU A 98 -10.01 -9.98 14.25
N GLN A 99 -10.56 -10.51 13.15
CA GLN A 99 -10.05 -10.20 11.81
C GLN A 99 -10.18 -8.70 11.49
N GLU A 100 -11.33 -8.10 11.78
CA GLU A 100 -11.57 -6.66 11.59
C GLU A 100 -10.62 -5.83 12.43
N ARG A 101 -10.38 -6.23 13.68
CA ARG A 101 -9.44 -5.58 14.58
C ARG A 101 -7.99 -5.62 14.06
N ILE A 102 -7.58 -6.71 13.43
CA ILE A 102 -6.25 -6.83 12.82
C ILE A 102 -6.17 -5.95 11.56
N ARG A 103 -7.18 -5.99 10.69
CA ARG A 103 -7.26 -5.17 9.46
C ARG A 103 -7.33 -3.67 9.75
N GLY A 104 -8.06 -3.28 10.80
CA GLY A 104 -8.31 -1.90 11.19
C GLY A 104 -7.18 -1.28 12.01
N ARG A 105 -6.08 -2.00 12.26
CA ARG A 105 -4.98 -1.49 13.08
C ARG A 105 -4.26 -0.35 12.36
N ALA A 106 -4.44 0.88 12.85
CA ALA A 106 -3.79 2.07 12.30
C ALA A 106 -2.29 2.14 12.67
N ASP A 107 -1.95 1.76 13.90
CA ASP A 107 -0.58 1.72 14.40
C ASP A 107 0.25 0.64 13.70
N ARG A 108 1.22 1.09 12.90
CA ARG A 108 2.05 0.24 12.04
C ARG A 108 3.10 -0.53 12.83
N GLU A 109 3.60 0.03 13.92
CA GLU A 109 4.61 -0.64 14.74
C GLU A 109 4.00 -1.82 15.48
N THR A 110 2.80 -1.62 16.05
CA THR A 110 2.01 -2.71 16.64
C THR A 110 1.70 -3.80 15.61
N LEU A 111 1.26 -3.42 14.40
CA LEU A 111 0.94 -4.40 13.36
C LEU A 111 2.19 -5.18 12.88
N ALA A 112 3.33 -4.51 12.73
CA ALA A 112 4.59 -5.16 12.38
C ALA A 112 5.03 -6.15 13.47
N THR A 113 4.88 -5.78 14.75
CA THR A 113 5.15 -6.68 15.88
C THR A 113 4.27 -7.93 15.82
N TRP A 114 2.98 -7.78 15.53
CA TRP A 114 2.07 -8.92 15.38
C TRP A 114 2.41 -9.78 14.16
N TYR A 115 2.85 -9.16 13.08
CA TYR A 115 3.29 -9.86 11.88
C TYR A 115 4.51 -10.75 12.15
N GLU A 116 5.56 -10.21 12.78
CA GLU A 116 6.74 -10.99 13.16
C GLU A 116 6.38 -12.10 14.17
N ALA A 117 5.55 -11.78 15.17
CA ALA A 117 5.07 -12.79 16.11
C ALA A 117 4.29 -13.91 15.40
N ALA A 118 3.46 -13.57 14.40
CA ALA A 118 2.70 -14.55 13.63
C ALA A 118 3.61 -15.45 12.79
N ILE A 119 4.69 -14.92 12.20
CA ILE A 119 5.68 -15.74 11.47
C ILE A 119 6.31 -16.79 12.39
N ALA A 120 6.56 -16.43 13.65
CA ALA A 120 7.15 -17.32 14.65
C ALA A 120 6.16 -18.32 15.27
N VAL A 121 4.88 -18.34 14.86
CA VAL A 121 3.88 -19.27 15.41
C VAL A 121 4.07 -20.69 14.84
N ASP A 122 4.49 -21.60 15.71
CA ASP A 122 4.71 -23.00 15.34
C ASP A 122 3.44 -23.84 15.50
N ASP A 123 2.70 -23.64 16.58
CA ASP A 123 1.53 -24.45 16.93
C ASP A 123 0.28 -23.64 17.31
N ALA A 124 -0.77 -24.34 17.75
CA ALA A 124 -2.05 -23.74 18.13
C ALA A 124 -1.95 -22.97 19.47
N GLU A 125 -1.05 -23.36 20.37
CA GLU A 125 -0.87 -22.70 21.67
C GLU A 125 -0.17 -21.35 21.50
N ASP A 126 0.86 -21.29 20.64
CA ASP A 126 1.49 -20.05 20.19
C ASP A 126 0.48 -19.11 19.53
N ALA A 127 -0.34 -19.65 18.63
CA ALA A 127 -1.38 -18.88 17.95
C ALA A 127 -2.37 -18.29 18.96
N GLN A 128 -2.77 -19.06 19.97
CA GLN A 128 -3.70 -18.60 21.00
C GLN A 128 -3.06 -17.50 21.87
N ARG A 129 -1.77 -17.61 22.23
CA ARG A 129 -1.05 -16.54 22.93
C ARG A 129 -1.07 -15.23 22.14
N LEU A 130 -0.79 -15.29 20.84
CA LEU A 130 -0.82 -14.11 19.98
C LEU A 130 -2.22 -13.51 19.87
N VAL A 131 -3.27 -14.33 19.77
CA VAL A 131 -4.66 -13.85 19.82
C VAL A 131 -4.95 -13.06 21.10
N GLU A 132 -4.50 -13.55 22.25
CA GLU A 132 -4.69 -12.86 23.53
C GLU A 132 -3.94 -11.52 23.59
N VAL A 133 -2.74 -11.44 23.02
CA VAL A 133 -2.00 -10.18 22.86
C VAL A 133 -2.79 -9.19 22.00
N ILE A 134 -3.27 -9.63 20.84
CA ILE A 134 -4.05 -8.79 19.91
C ILE A 134 -5.33 -8.27 20.58
N ARG A 135 -6.02 -9.13 21.33
CA ARG A 135 -7.23 -8.77 22.09
C ARG A 135 -6.95 -7.71 23.15
N LYS A 136 -5.85 -7.84 23.90
CA LYS A 136 -5.47 -6.93 24.99
C LYS A 136 -4.87 -5.62 24.56
N ALA A 137 -4.38 -5.51 23.32
CA ALA A 137 -3.87 -4.24 22.81
C ALA A 137 -4.93 -3.13 22.94
N SER A 138 -4.52 -1.88 23.05
CA SER A 138 -5.49 -0.77 23.06
C SER A 138 -6.35 -0.80 21.79
N LEU A 139 -7.59 -0.33 21.88
CA LEU A 139 -8.43 -0.17 20.69
C LEU A 139 -7.74 0.77 19.69
N PRO A 140 -7.88 0.52 18.37
CA PRO A 140 -7.32 1.39 17.35
C PRO A 140 -7.92 2.80 17.39
#